data_AF-A0A5N9HI93-F1
#
_entry.id   AF-A0A5N9HI93-F1
#
_cell.length_a   1.000
_cell.length_b   1.000
_cell.length_c   1.000
_cell.angle_alpha   90.00
_cell.angle_beta   90.00
_cell.angle_gamma   90.00
#
_symmetry.space_group_name_H-M   'P 1'
#
loop_
_entity.id
_entity.type
_entity.pdbx_description
1 polymer ?
#
loop_
_entity_poly.entity_id
_entity_poly.type
_entity_poly.pdbx_seq_one_letter_code
_entity_poly.pdbx_strand_id
1 'polypeptide(L)' 'MEKSLNRSMIIVNKISQTFSCDNCATRLRFGDTECPHCGKDMWQLLEMWAEELLQRLNITDN' A
#
# COMPACT_ATOMS: atom_id res chain seq x y z
N MET A 1 -26.83 11.53 -10.25
CA MET A 1 -26.62 10.26 -9.52
C MET A 1 -25.23 10.30 -8.92
N GLU A 2 -25.14 10.49 -7.62
CA GLU A 2 -23.88 10.45 -6.88
C GLU A 2 -23.42 8.99 -6.81
N LYS A 3 -22.30 8.65 -7.45
CA LYS A 3 -21.71 7.31 -7.33
C LYS A 3 -21.19 7.17 -5.90
N SER A 4 -21.89 6.39 -5.09
CA SER A 4 -21.38 5.99 -3.78
C SER A 4 -19.98 5.39 -3.93
N LEU A 5 -19.03 5.92 -3.16
CA LEU A 5 -17.65 5.48 -3.15
C LEU A 5 -17.59 4.04 -2.59
N ASN A 6 -17.27 3.06 -3.43
CA ASN A 6 -17.09 1.68 -2.98
C ASN A 6 -15.73 1.54 -2.28
N ARG A 7 -15.68 1.96 -1.01
CA ARG A 7 -14.48 1.95 -0.16
C ARG A 7 -13.82 0.56 -0.09
N SER A 8 -14.63 -0.49 0.02
CA SER A 8 -14.13 -1.87 0.04
C SER A 8 -13.37 -2.22 -1.25
N MET A 9 -13.90 -1.84 -2.41
CA MET A 9 -13.22 -2.08 -3.69
C MET A 9 -11.94 -1.25 -3.83
N ILE A 10 -11.90 -0.03 -3.30
CA ILE A 10 -10.68 0.80 -3.25
C ILE A 10 -9.59 0.09 -2.44
N ILE A 11 -9.95 -0.43 -1.26
CA ILE A 11 -9.03 -1.16 -0.39
C ILE A 11 -8.53 -2.44 -1.08
N VAL A 12 -9.45 -3.27 -1.60
CA VAL A 12 -9.10 -4.52 -2.32
C VAL A 12 -8.17 -4.26 -3.51
N ASN A 13 -8.42 -3.20 -4.28
CA ASN A 13 -7.55 -2.82 -5.39
C ASN A 13 -6.19 -2.28 -4.93
N LYS A 14 -6.11 -1.64 -3.76
CA LYS A 14 -4.84 -1.11 -3.24
C LYS A 14 -3.96 -2.23 -2.67
N ILE A 15 -4.53 -3.19 -1.94
CA ILE A 15 -3.77 -4.34 -1.40
C ILE A 15 -3.31 -5.34 -2.48
N SER A 16 -3.96 -5.33 -3.66
CA SER A 16 -3.57 -6.20 -4.78
C SER A 16 -2.43 -5.62 -5.64
N GLN A 17 -2.05 -4.36 -5.40
CA GLN A 17 -0.89 -3.77 -6.06
C GLN A 17 0.39 -4.53 -5.72
N THR A 18 1.23 -4.72 -6.72
CA THR A 18 2.51 -5.42 -6.55
C THR A 18 3.62 -4.41 -6.36
N PHE A 19 4.40 -4.58 -5.29
CA PHE A 19 5.60 -3.81 -5.02
C PHE A 19 6.82 -4.69 -5.18
N SER A 20 7.97 -4.08 -5.48
CA SER A 20 9.25 -4.76 -5.55
C SER A 20 10.21 -4.07 -4.60
N CYS A 21 11.02 -4.85 -3.90
CA CYS A 21 12.10 -4.31 -3.08
C CYS A 21 13.06 -3.52 -3.96
N ASP A 22 13.30 -2.27 -3.62
CA ASP A 22 14.22 -1.37 -4.32
C ASP A 22 15.70 -1.79 -4.21
N ASN A 23 16.02 -2.73 -3.31
CA ASN A 23 17.38 -3.26 -3.13
C ASN A 23 17.65 -4.56 -3.90
N CYS A 24 16.67 -5.47 -4.00
CA CYS A 24 16.90 -6.79 -4.61
C CYS A 24 15.80 -7.25 -5.58
N ALA A 25 14.86 -6.36 -5.93
CA ALA A 25 13.74 -6.61 -6.83
C ALA A 25 12.76 -7.72 -6.41
N THR A 26 12.92 -8.31 -5.21
CA THR A 26 11.97 -9.29 -4.68
C THR A 26 10.58 -8.69 -4.59
N ARG A 27 9.60 -9.44 -5.10
CA ARG A 27 8.19 -9.09 -4.99
C ARG A 27 7.75 -9.05 -3.53
N LEU A 28 7.22 -7.92 -3.10
CA LEU A 28 6.69 -7.69 -1.76
C LEU A 28 5.17 -7.97 -1.74
N ARG A 29 4.69 -8.49 -0.62
CA ARG A 29 3.27 -8.63 -0.31
C ARG A 29 2.85 -7.55 0.68
N PHE A 30 1.56 -7.25 0.71
CA PHE A 30 1.01 -6.37 1.73
C PHE A 30 1.30 -6.93 3.13
N GLY A 31 1.84 -6.10 4.01
CA GLY A 31 2.19 -6.46 5.38
C GLY A 31 3.63 -6.93 5.60
N ASP A 32 4.44 -7.07 4.53
CA ASP A 32 5.87 -7.34 4.67
C ASP A 32 6.57 -6.08 5.22
N THR A 33 6.92 -6.07 6.51
CA THR A 33 7.67 -4.97 7.15
C THR A 33 9.16 -4.97 6.80
N GLU A 34 9.66 -6.11 6.32
CA GLU A 34 11.01 -6.29 5.80
C GLU A 34 10.96 -7.12 4.51
N CYS A 35 11.92 -6.92 3.61
CA CYS A 35 12.01 -7.74 2.41
C CYS A 35 12.34 -9.21 2.78
N PRO A 36 11.52 -10.19 2.39
CA PRO A 36 11.72 -11.59 2.77
C PRO A 36 12.96 -12.25 2.15
N HIS A 37 13.61 -11.57 1.20
CA HIS A 37 14.81 -12.08 0.53
C HIS A 37 16.10 -11.44 1.04
N CYS A 38 16.12 -10.12 1.27
CA CYS A 38 17.34 -9.41 1.65
C CYS A 38 17.31 -8.74 3.03
N GLY A 39 16.17 -8.81 3.75
CA GLY A 39 16.03 -8.23 5.10
C GLY A 39 16.02 -6.70 5.13
N LYS A 40 15.96 -6.01 3.98
CA LYS A 40 15.85 -4.56 3.96
C LYS A 40 14.52 -4.11 4.60
N ASP A 41 14.59 -3.13 5.49
CA ASP A 41 13.45 -2.48 6.12
C ASP A 41 12.55 -1.78 5.07
N MET A 42 11.26 -2.08 5.09
CA MET A 42 10.24 -1.57 4.17
C MET A 42 9.31 -0.53 4.83
N TRP A 43 9.59 -0.05 6.04
CA TRP A 43 8.66 0.82 6.78
C TRP A 43 8.26 2.09 6.03
N GLN A 44 9.24 2.80 5.47
CA GLN A 44 8.98 4.03 4.70
C GLN A 44 8.07 3.75 3.48
N LEU A 45 8.27 2.60 2.82
CA LEU A 45 7.44 2.19 1.70
C LEU A 45 6.00 1.89 2.15
N LEU A 46 5.83 1.24 3.30
CA LEU A 46 4.52 0.95 3.89
C LEU A 46 3.78 2.22 4.34
N GLU A 47 4.50 3.19 4.91
CA GLU A 47 3.96 4.49 5.30
C GLU A 47 3.45 5.26 4.07
N MET A 48 4.28 5.38 3.02
CA MET A 48 3.86 5.98 1.75
C MET A 48 2.66 5.27 1.14
N TRP A 49 2.64 3.94 1.19
CA TRP A 49 1.51 3.15 0.71
C TRP A 49 0.21 3.47 1.47
N ALA A 50 0.30 3.66 2.79
CA ALA A 50 -0.84 3.96 3.65
C ALA A 50 -1.38 5.36 3.37
N GLU A 51 -0.50 6.36 3.24
CA GLU A 51 -0.87 7.73 2.86
C GLU A 51 -1.63 7.77 1.53
N GLU A 52 -1.16 7.03 0.53
CA GLU A 52 -1.87 6.93 -0.75
C GLU A 52 -3.26 6.28 -0.62
N LEU A 53 -3.43 5.31 0.29
CA LEU A 53 -4.73 4.71 0.54
C LEU A 53 -5.68 5.72 1.21
N LEU A 54 -5.22 6.46 2.20
CA LEU A 54 -6.00 7.49 2.91
C LEU A 54 -6.47 8.58 1.93
N GLN A 55 -5.58 9.05 1.06
CA GLN A 55 -5.92 9.99 -0.01
C GLN A 55 -7.02 9.45 -0.93
N ARG A 56 -6.94 8.18 -1.36
CA ARG A 56 -7.98 7.55 -2.21
C ARG A 56 -9.32 7.38 -1.49
N LEU A 57 -9.30 7.25 -0.17
CA LEU A 57 -10.50 7.17 0.66
C LEU A 57 -11.05 8.55 1.04
N ASN A 58 -10.39 9.63 0.61
CA ASN A 58 -10.65 11.01 1.04
C ASN A 58 -10.67 11.14 2.57
N ILE A 59 -9.74 10.46 3.23
CA ILE A 59 -9.50 10.58 4.67
C ILE A 59 -8.27 11.48 4.82
N THR A 60 -8.47 12.66 5.39
CA THR A 60 -7.41 13.61 5.73
C THR A 60 -7.43 13.82 7.22
N ASP A 61 -6.26 13.85 7.84
CA ASP A 61 -6.14 14.27 9.24
C ASP A 61 -6.51 15.77 9.33
N ASN A 62 -7.50 16.09 10.18
CA ASN A 62 -7.90 17.45 10.52
C ASN A 62 -7.10 17.98 11.69
#